data_AF-A0A6L8CB19-F1
#
_entry.id   AF-A0A6L8CB19-F1
#
_cell.length_a   1.000
_cell.length_b   1.000
_cell.length_c   1.000
_cell.angle_alpha   90.00
_cell.angle_beta   90.00
_cell.angle_gamma   90.00
#
_symmetry.space_group_name_H-M   'P 1'
#
loop_
_entity.id
_entity.type
_entity.pdbx_description
1 polymer ?
#
loop_
_entity_poly.entity_id
_entity_poly.type
_entity_poly.pdbx_seq_one_letter_code
_entity_poly.pdbx_strand_id
1 'polypeptide(L)'
;MGPGIGAPSRSPGLPGRPTAMPRALSILGANAREAADSLRKARLRAVLGLVGIAVGISSVIAMVSLGEIAREQARKEFEALGTDIVLVRKSFESPGAIGAADAVALAAAVPSIAEAAPRVQGHGAFRHAGKELGSGSIQGVTATFASVNRLSLQAGRFVSDLDVDRYYCVVGADLADAMRRNGADRIVGALIEVDEALFIVVGVLEGRTESYALPLQVDANGSVFVPITTSGRLVADPGIDVIVARSRAGVHHETAVADIRSYFRRRSPGLELDIVTAKELIARMEAQMEIFTLLLGAVGSISLIVGGI
;
A
#
# COMPACT_ATOMS: atom_id res chain seq x y z
N MET A 1 46.22 -93.11 -35.34
CA MET A 1 47.63 -92.91 -35.76
C MET A 1 47.99 -91.47 -35.37
N GLY A 2 48.12 -91.19 -34.10
CA GLY A 2 49.38 -91.22 -33.34
C GLY A 2 49.34 -90.00 -32.36
N PRO A 3 49.99 -90.09 -31.20
CA PRO A 3 49.59 -89.50 -29.91
C PRO A 3 50.42 -88.21 -29.61
N GLY A 4 50.26 -87.45 -28.52
CA GLY A 4 49.65 -87.71 -27.24
C GLY A 4 49.91 -86.59 -26.20
N ILE A 5 49.18 -86.74 -25.09
CA ILE A 5 49.57 -86.55 -23.68
C ILE A 5 50.01 -85.15 -23.20
N GLY A 6 49.21 -84.60 -22.27
CA GLY A 6 49.68 -83.65 -21.26
C GLY A 6 48.55 -82.95 -20.48
N ALA A 7 48.10 -83.55 -19.37
CA ALA A 7 47.32 -82.90 -18.31
C ALA A 7 47.85 -83.38 -16.94
N PRO A 8 47.53 -82.76 -15.79
CA PRO A 8 47.11 -81.38 -15.49
C PRO A 8 48.04 -80.72 -14.43
N SER A 9 47.98 -79.40 -14.24
CA SER A 9 48.63 -78.76 -13.08
C SER A 9 47.81 -77.61 -12.50
N ARG A 10 47.40 -77.84 -11.25
CA ARG A 10 46.79 -77.01 -10.22
C ARG A 10 46.99 -75.48 -10.35
N SER A 11 45.88 -74.78 -10.11
CA SER A 11 45.77 -73.37 -9.75
C SER A 11 46.57 -73.04 -8.48
N PRO A 12 47.02 -71.78 -8.36
CA PRO A 12 46.47 -70.97 -7.26
C PRO A 12 46.30 -69.47 -7.61
N GLY A 13 45.27 -68.87 -7.03
CA GLY A 13 45.28 -67.46 -6.64
C GLY A 13 44.80 -66.45 -7.70
N LEU A 14 43.56 -66.01 -7.54
CA LEU A 14 43.11 -64.70 -8.04
C LEU A 14 44.03 -63.60 -7.50
N PRO A 15 44.63 -62.72 -8.32
CA PRO A 15 45.02 -61.41 -7.85
C PRO A 15 43.73 -60.59 -7.68
N GLY A 16 43.47 -60.20 -6.44
CA GLY A 16 42.28 -59.45 -6.04
C GLY A 16 42.04 -58.22 -6.92
N ARG A 17 40.75 -57.97 -7.20
CA ARG A 17 40.28 -56.68 -7.69
C ARG A 17 40.93 -55.57 -6.84
N PRO A 18 41.69 -54.62 -7.42
CA PRO A 18 42.06 -53.45 -6.66
C PRO A 18 40.77 -52.74 -6.28
N THR A 19 40.51 -52.67 -4.97
CA THR A 19 39.56 -51.73 -4.37
C THR A 19 39.88 -50.35 -4.94
N ALA A 20 39.08 -49.88 -5.90
CA ALA A 20 39.27 -48.59 -6.58
C ALA A 20 38.81 -47.38 -5.73
N MET A 21 38.30 -47.63 -4.52
CA MET A 21 37.75 -46.61 -3.62
C MET A 21 38.77 -45.73 -2.87
N PRO A 22 39.96 -46.17 -2.41
CA PRO A 22 40.89 -45.32 -1.67
C PRO A 22 41.71 -44.38 -2.59
N ARG A 23 41.85 -44.72 -3.89
CA ARG A 23 42.54 -43.85 -4.87
C ARG A 23 41.72 -42.62 -5.24
N ALA A 24 40.40 -42.75 -5.34
CA ALA A 24 39.53 -41.61 -5.63
C ALA A 24 39.62 -40.54 -4.53
N LEU A 25 39.61 -40.96 -3.25
CA LEU A 25 39.74 -40.07 -2.09
C LEU A 25 41.12 -39.41 -2.00
N SER A 26 42.20 -40.12 -2.30
CA SER A 26 43.55 -39.53 -2.31
C SER A 26 43.77 -38.55 -3.47
N ILE A 27 43.17 -38.83 -4.64
CA ILE A 27 43.23 -37.95 -5.81
C ILE A 27 42.40 -36.68 -5.57
N LEU A 28 41.21 -36.82 -4.96
CA LEU A 28 40.41 -35.67 -4.50
C LEU A 28 41.18 -34.79 -3.50
N GLY A 29 41.86 -35.41 -2.53
CA GLY A 29 42.67 -34.69 -1.54
C GLY A 29 43.88 -33.97 -2.16
N ALA A 30 44.58 -34.62 -3.10
CA ALA A 30 45.70 -34.03 -3.81
C ALA A 30 45.26 -32.85 -4.70
N ASN A 31 44.18 -33.03 -5.47
CA ASN A 31 43.61 -31.99 -6.34
C ASN A 31 43.09 -30.80 -5.52
N ALA A 32 42.46 -31.03 -4.37
CA ALA A 32 42.00 -29.96 -3.48
C ALA A 32 43.17 -29.14 -2.90
N ARG A 33 44.28 -29.81 -2.58
CA ARG A 33 45.49 -29.14 -2.06
C ARG A 33 46.16 -28.28 -3.13
N GLU A 34 46.24 -28.80 -4.36
CA GLU A 34 46.80 -28.07 -5.50
C GLU A 34 45.91 -26.90 -5.94
N ALA A 35 44.58 -27.06 -5.86
CA ALA A 35 43.62 -25.97 -6.04
C ALA A 35 43.77 -24.89 -4.95
N ALA A 36 43.95 -25.28 -3.68
CA ALA A 36 44.16 -24.34 -2.57
C ALA A 36 45.46 -23.54 -2.72
N ASP A 37 46.55 -24.17 -3.16
CA ASP A 37 47.82 -23.49 -3.43
C ASP A 37 47.72 -22.55 -4.64
N SER A 38 46.93 -22.93 -5.65
CA SER A 38 46.64 -22.07 -6.82
C SER A 38 45.84 -20.83 -6.43
N LEU A 39 44.81 -20.96 -5.60
CA LEU A 39 44.06 -19.83 -5.04
C LEU A 39 44.94 -18.93 -4.17
N ARG A 40 45.87 -19.51 -3.39
CA ARG A 40 46.86 -18.78 -2.59
C ARG A 40 47.89 -18.02 -3.42
N LYS A 41 48.15 -18.41 -4.67
CA LYS A 41 49.01 -17.68 -5.60
C LYS A 41 48.25 -16.54 -6.29
N ALA A 42 46.94 -16.71 -6.53
CA ALA A 42 46.06 -15.71 -7.13
C ALA A 42 45.14 -15.01 -6.10
N ARG A 43 45.67 -14.65 -4.92
CA ARG A 43 44.86 -14.18 -3.77
C ARG A 43 43.94 -13.02 -4.11
N LEU A 44 44.45 -12.01 -4.82
CA LEU A 44 43.67 -10.82 -5.18
C LEU A 44 42.46 -11.22 -6.04
N ARG A 45 42.68 -11.99 -7.10
CA ARG A 45 41.60 -12.47 -7.99
C ARG A 45 40.59 -13.35 -7.24
N ALA A 46 41.06 -14.25 -6.38
CA ALA A 46 40.19 -15.11 -5.58
C ALA A 46 39.32 -14.31 -4.58
N VAL A 47 39.89 -13.29 -3.92
CA VAL A 47 39.15 -12.41 -3.00
C VAL A 47 38.13 -11.56 -3.75
N LEU A 48 38.52 -10.95 -4.88
CA LEU A 48 37.60 -10.14 -5.70
C LEU A 48 36.42 -10.98 -6.23
N GLY A 49 36.66 -12.21 -6.70
CA GLY A 49 35.59 -13.13 -7.14
C GLY A 49 34.66 -13.54 -5.99
N LEU A 50 35.20 -13.87 -4.81
CA LEU A 50 34.40 -14.20 -3.64
C LEU A 50 33.53 -13.04 -3.17
N VAL A 51 34.06 -11.81 -3.19
CA VAL A 51 33.29 -10.61 -2.86
C VAL A 51 32.16 -10.39 -3.87
N GLY A 52 32.42 -10.58 -5.18
CA GLY A 52 31.39 -10.48 -6.21
C GLY A 52 30.23 -11.45 -5.99
N ILE A 53 30.55 -12.72 -5.70
CA ILE A 53 29.53 -13.75 -5.41
C ILE A 53 28.78 -13.42 -4.11
N ALA A 54 29.49 -13.04 -3.05
CA ALA A 54 28.86 -12.72 -1.76
C ALA A 54 27.92 -11.52 -1.87
N VAL A 55 28.32 -10.45 -2.56
CA VAL A 55 27.49 -9.27 -2.81
C VAL A 55 26.31 -9.61 -3.71
N GLY A 56 26.52 -10.42 -4.76
CA GLY A 56 25.46 -10.86 -5.66
C GLY A 56 24.36 -11.65 -4.96
N ILE A 57 24.74 -12.68 -4.18
CA ILE A 57 23.78 -13.50 -3.42
C ILE A 57 23.08 -12.64 -2.35
N SER A 58 23.82 -11.78 -1.65
CA SER A 58 23.24 -10.90 -0.62
C SER A 58 22.22 -9.93 -1.20
N SER A 59 22.49 -9.35 -2.38
CA SER A 59 21.58 -8.44 -3.07
C SER A 59 20.26 -9.13 -3.46
N VAL A 60 20.33 -10.35 -4.00
CA VAL A 60 19.15 -11.14 -4.37
C VAL A 60 18.31 -11.49 -3.14
N ILE A 61 18.94 -11.96 -2.05
CA ILE A 61 18.23 -12.30 -0.80
C ILE A 61 17.58 -11.05 -0.19
N ALA A 62 18.31 -9.94 -0.14
CA ALA A 62 17.81 -8.67 0.42
C ALA A 62 16.58 -8.17 -0.33
N MET A 63 16.60 -8.25 -1.66
CA MET A 63 15.49 -7.83 -2.51
C MET A 63 14.25 -8.71 -2.35
N VAL A 64 14.41 -10.04 -2.32
CA VAL A 64 13.28 -10.96 -2.10
C VAL A 64 12.64 -10.66 -0.74
N SER A 65 13.47 -10.49 0.28
CA SER A 65 13.02 -10.13 1.63
C SER A 65 12.29 -8.79 1.65
N LEU A 66 12.78 -7.78 0.94
CA LEU A 66 12.13 -6.47 0.85
C LEU A 66 10.77 -6.56 0.16
N GLY A 67 10.64 -7.41 -0.88
CA GLY A 67 9.36 -7.67 -1.54
C GLY A 67 8.33 -8.29 -0.61
N GLU A 68 8.73 -9.26 0.22
CA GLU A 68 7.86 -9.86 1.24
C GLU A 68 7.45 -8.86 2.32
N ILE A 69 8.40 -8.05 2.82
CA ILE A 69 8.12 -6.99 3.79
C ILE A 69 7.13 -5.97 3.22
N ALA A 70 7.31 -5.54 1.97
CA ALA A 70 6.41 -4.60 1.32
C ALA A 70 5.00 -5.18 1.15
N ARG A 71 4.87 -6.46 0.75
CA ARG A 71 3.57 -7.15 0.66
C ARG A 71 2.88 -7.24 2.02
N GLU A 72 3.62 -7.60 3.06
CA GLU A 72 3.11 -7.69 4.43
C GLU A 72 2.64 -6.33 4.95
N GLN A 73 3.42 -5.28 4.71
CA GLN A 73 3.11 -3.92 5.11
C GLN A 73 1.84 -3.42 4.40
N ALA A 74 1.76 -3.59 3.08
CA ALA A 74 0.56 -3.24 2.32
C ALA A 74 -0.66 -3.99 2.88
N ARG A 75 -0.57 -5.31 3.09
CA ARG A 75 -1.68 -6.10 3.63
C ARG A 75 -2.16 -5.56 4.98
N LYS A 76 -1.25 -5.25 5.91
CA LYS A 76 -1.58 -4.66 7.22
C LYS A 76 -2.27 -3.30 7.10
N GLU A 77 -1.80 -2.45 6.20
CA GLU A 77 -2.41 -1.13 5.96
C GLU A 77 -3.84 -1.25 5.39
N PHE A 78 -4.10 -2.23 4.52
CA PHE A 78 -5.45 -2.50 4.03
C PHE A 78 -6.35 -3.19 5.06
N GLU A 79 -5.83 -4.12 5.87
CA GLU A 79 -6.56 -4.69 7.01
C GLU A 79 -6.97 -3.58 8.01
N ALA A 80 -6.11 -2.58 8.20
CA ALA A 80 -6.37 -1.42 9.05
C ALA A 80 -7.49 -0.50 8.50
N LEU A 81 -7.79 -0.52 7.20
CA LEU A 81 -8.99 0.13 6.64
C LEU A 81 -10.23 -0.77 6.63
N GLY A 82 -10.00 -2.07 6.43
CA GLY A 82 -11.02 -3.08 6.16
C GLY A 82 -10.99 -3.53 4.69
N THR A 83 -11.09 -4.85 4.48
CA THR A 83 -11.12 -5.48 3.15
C THR A 83 -12.43 -5.26 2.40
N ASP A 84 -13.40 -4.64 3.06
CA ASP A 84 -14.75 -4.33 2.63
C ASP A 84 -14.90 -2.91 2.04
N ILE A 85 -13.81 -2.14 1.96
CA ILE A 85 -13.80 -0.79 1.39
C ILE A 85 -13.83 -0.83 -0.15
N VAL A 86 -14.72 0.00 -0.69
CA VAL A 86 -14.86 0.28 -2.12
C VAL A 86 -14.73 1.80 -2.32
N LEU A 87 -13.74 2.21 -3.10
CA LEU A 87 -13.54 3.60 -3.48
C LEU A 87 -14.24 3.87 -4.80
N VAL A 88 -15.09 4.89 -4.83
CA VAL A 88 -15.79 5.33 -6.04
C VAL A 88 -15.31 6.73 -6.37
N ARG A 89 -14.70 6.89 -7.54
CA ARG A 89 -14.21 8.16 -8.05
C ARG A 89 -14.79 8.42 -9.42
N LYS A 90 -14.96 9.69 -9.74
CA LYS A 90 -15.21 10.10 -11.12
C LYS A 90 -13.93 9.83 -11.93
N SER A 91 -14.08 9.24 -13.12
CA SER A 91 -12.97 9.14 -14.08
C SER A 91 -12.56 10.54 -14.56
N PHE A 92 -11.27 10.81 -14.68
CA PHE A 92 -10.75 12.14 -15.09
C PHE A 92 -11.36 12.64 -16.41
N GLU A 93 -11.62 11.74 -17.36
CA GLU A 93 -12.16 12.06 -18.68
C GLU A 93 -13.70 12.13 -18.73
N SER A 94 -14.38 11.79 -17.62
CA SER A 94 -15.84 11.73 -17.61
C SER A 94 -16.47 13.13 -17.68
N PRO A 95 -17.48 13.34 -18.53
CA PRO A 95 -18.35 14.51 -18.42
C PRO A 95 -19.21 14.41 -17.14
N GLY A 96 -19.62 15.56 -16.59
CA GLY A 96 -20.51 15.65 -15.42
C GLY A 96 -19.81 15.50 -14.07
N ALA A 97 -20.60 15.46 -13.00
CA ALA A 97 -20.14 15.26 -11.63
C ALA A 97 -21.01 14.20 -10.94
N ILE A 98 -20.46 13.55 -9.93
CA ILE A 98 -21.25 12.71 -9.03
C ILE A 98 -22.20 13.66 -8.27
N GLY A 99 -23.52 13.46 -8.45
CA GLY A 99 -24.52 14.25 -7.75
C GLY A 99 -24.48 14.03 -6.25
N ALA A 100 -24.46 15.10 -5.46
CA ALA A 100 -24.39 15.01 -4.00
C ALA A 100 -25.55 14.19 -3.40
N ALA A 101 -26.78 14.38 -3.91
CA ALA A 101 -27.94 13.62 -3.47
C ALA A 101 -27.81 12.11 -3.76
N ASP A 102 -27.31 11.76 -4.95
CA ASP A 102 -27.11 10.36 -5.34
C ASP A 102 -26.00 9.69 -4.52
N ALA A 103 -24.94 10.44 -4.20
CA ALA A 103 -23.81 9.97 -3.42
C ALA A 103 -24.20 9.72 -1.95
N VAL A 104 -24.98 10.63 -1.35
CA VAL A 104 -25.51 10.47 0.01
C VAL A 104 -26.52 9.33 0.07
N ALA A 105 -27.36 9.16 -0.95
CA ALA A 105 -28.35 8.09 -1.00
C ALA A 105 -27.78 6.69 -1.34
N LEU A 106 -26.47 6.58 -1.65
CA LEU A 106 -25.86 5.35 -2.15
C LEU A 106 -26.09 4.14 -1.22
N ALA A 107 -25.81 4.30 0.08
CA ALA A 107 -25.96 3.22 1.05
C ALA A 107 -27.42 2.78 1.25
N ALA A 108 -28.37 3.71 1.16
CA ALA A 108 -29.79 3.42 1.27
C ALA A 108 -30.36 2.74 0.00
N ALA A 109 -29.80 3.08 -1.17
CA ALA A 109 -30.31 2.62 -2.45
C ALA A 109 -29.64 1.34 -2.98
N VAL A 110 -28.47 0.97 -2.46
CA VAL A 110 -27.69 -0.18 -2.91
C VAL A 110 -27.53 -1.20 -1.78
N PRO A 111 -28.25 -2.34 -1.81
CA PRO A 111 -28.28 -3.30 -0.69
C PRO A 111 -26.92 -3.92 -0.31
N SER A 112 -26.00 -4.02 -1.28
CA SER A 112 -24.64 -4.52 -1.09
C SER A 112 -23.74 -3.56 -0.32
N ILE A 113 -24.14 -2.30 -0.13
CA ILE A 113 -23.41 -1.28 0.60
C ILE A 113 -24.04 -1.09 1.98
N ALA A 114 -23.20 -1.12 3.01
CA ALA A 114 -23.60 -0.90 4.40
C ALA A 114 -23.52 0.59 4.76
N GLU A 115 -22.43 1.25 4.40
CA GLU A 115 -22.19 2.67 4.66
C GLU A 115 -21.56 3.33 3.44
N ALA A 116 -21.89 4.60 3.22
CA ALA A 116 -21.28 5.44 2.21
C ALA A 116 -20.93 6.79 2.82
N ALA A 117 -19.71 7.23 2.56
CA ALA A 117 -19.17 8.50 3.03
C ALA A 117 -18.69 9.30 1.82
N PRO A 118 -19.60 10.04 1.15
CA PRO A 118 -19.21 10.97 0.10
C PRO A 118 -18.38 12.12 0.69
N ARG A 119 -17.44 12.59 -0.11
CA ARG A 119 -16.54 13.70 0.23
C ARG A 119 -16.45 14.68 -0.93
N VAL A 120 -16.30 15.95 -0.57
CA VAL A 120 -15.89 17.05 -1.43
C VAL A 120 -14.56 17.58 -0.91
N GLN A 121 -13.55 17.68 -1.78
CA GLN A 121 -12.27 18.26 -1.44
C GLN A 121 -12.14 19.68 -1.99
N GLY A 122 -11.74 20.60 -1.12
CA GLY A 122 -11.25 21.91 -1.49
C GLY A 122 -9.89 22.17 -0.86
N HIS A 123 -9.36 23.35 -1.14
CA HIS A 123 -8.15 23.87 -0.51
C HIS A 123 -8.38 25.35 -0.20
N GLY A 124 -7.94 25.80 0.97
CA GLY A 124 -8.16 27.18 1.40
C GLY A 124 -7.20 27.60 2.51
N ALA A 125 -7.22 28.89 2.80
CA ALA A 125 -6.45 29.47 3.91
C ALA A 125 -7.20 29.31 5.23
N PHE A 126 -6.45 29.14 6.32
CA PHE A 126 -6.99 29.02 7.66
C PHE A 126 -6.48 30.13 8.56
N ARG A 127 -7.37 30.78 9.31
CA ARG A 127 -7.01 31.82 10.27
C ARG A 127 -7.75 31.61 11.59
N HIS A 128 -7.12 32.04 12.68
CA HIS A 128 -7.73 32.06 14.00
C HIS A 128 -7.37 33.35 14.72
N ALA A 129 -8.38 34.06 15.23
CA ALA A 129 -8.23 35.34 15.90
C ALA A 129 -7.38 36.36 15.09
N GLY A 130 -7.59 36.41 13.77
CA GLY A 130 -6.86 37.30 12.84
C GLY A 130 -5.45 36.84 12.47
N LYS A 131 -4.90 35.81 13.13
CA LYS A 131 -3.59 35.23 12.84
C LYS A 131 -3.71 34.10 11.83
N GLU A 132 -2.79 34.03 10.88
CA GLU A 132 -2.72 32.94 9.92
C GLU A 132 -2.29 31.63 10.59
N LEU A 133 -2.92 30.53 10.19
CA LEU A 133 -2.57 29.16 10.57
C LEU A 133 -1.88 28.40 9.42
N GLY A 134 -1.92 28.95 8.20
CA GLY A 134 -1.45 28.32 6.97
C GLY A 134 -2.60 28.06 6.00
N SER A 135 -2.36 27.22 5.00
CA SER A 135 -3.37 26.69 4.09
C SER A 135 -3.37 25.17 4.13
N GLY A 136 -4.50 24.57 3.80
CA GLY A 136 -4.61 23.11 3.74
C GLY A 136 -5.93 22.67 3.15
N SER A 137 -6.22 21.37 3.30
CA SER A 137 -7.40 20.78 2.65
C SER A 137 -8.68 21.03 3.44
N ILE A 138 -9.73 21.41 2.73
CA ILE A 138 -11.10 21.52 3.24
C ILE A 138 -11.83 20.26 2.81
N GLN A 139 -12.42 19.56 3.77
CA GLN A 139 -13.11 18.29 3.54
C GLN A 139 -14.60 18.46 3.85
N GLY A 140 -15.42 18.56 2.81
CA GLY A 140 -16.88 18.50 2.92
C GLY A 140 -17.32 17.05 3.09
N VAL A 141 -17.83 16.69 4.27
CA VAL A 141 -18.09 15.30 4.65
C VAL A 141 -19.46 15.09 5.29
N THR A 142 -19.89 13.84 5.30
CA THR A 142 -21.09 13.37 6.00
C THR A 142 -20.75 12.86 7.40
N ALA A 143 -21.76 12.64 8.25
CA ALA A 143 -21.57 12.12 9.60
C ALA A 143 -20.90 10.73 9.63
N THR A 144 -21.13 9.92 8.59
CA THR A 144 -20.54 8.58 8.42
C THR A 144 -19.06 8.61 8.03
N PHE A 145 -18.51 9.77 7.68
CA PHE A 145 -17.13 9.83 7.21
C PHE A 145 -16.13 9.39 8.28
N ALA A 146 -16.33 9.79 9.54
CA ALA A 146 -15.45 9.36 10.63
C ALA A 146 -15.51 7.85 10.90
N SER A 147 -16.70 7.23 10.88
CA SER A 147 -16.84 5.79 11.10
C SER A 147 -16.22 4.99 9.96
N VAL A 148 -16.51 5.35 8.71
CA VAL A 148 -16.00 4.66 7.52
C VAL A 148 -14.48 4.72 7.45
N ASN A 149 -13.89 5.88 7.77
CA ASN A 149 -12.44 6.13 7.73
C ASN A 149 -11.73 5.86 9.06
N ARG A 150 -12.43 5.31 10.07
CA ARG A 150 -11.89 5.01 11.41
C ARG A 150 -11.16 6.20 12.05
N LEU A 151 -11.75 7.39 11.95
CA LEU A 151 -11.22 8.60 12.57
C LEU A 151 -11.59 8.64 14.05
N SER A 152 -10.60 8.86 14.90
CA SER A 152 -10.77 9.10 16.33
C SER A 152 -10.77 10.59 16.66
N LEU A 153 -11.54 10.98 17.67
CA LEU A 153 -11.56 12.36 18.17
C LEU A 153 -10.73 12.46 19.45
N GLN A 154 -9.85 13.45 19.50
CA GLN A 154 -9.18 13.85 20.73
C GLN A 154 -10.16 14.59 21.66
N ALA A 155 -11.04 15.42 21.10
CA ALA A 155 -11.99 16.21 21.88
C ALA A 155 -13.25 16.54 21.08
N GLY A 156 -14.37 16.76 21.79
CA GLY A 156 -15.64 17.19 21.20
C GLY A 156 -16.36 16.07 20.47
N ARG A 157 -16.96 16.37 19.32
CA ARG A 157 -17.70 15.43 18.48
C ARG A 157 -17.39 15.65 17.00
N PHE A 158 -17.66 14.63 16.18
CA PHE A 158 -17.60 14.79 14.73
C PHE A 158 -18.81 15.59 14.20
N VAL A 159 -18.80 15.91 12.90
CA VAL A 159 -19.98 16.44 12.21
C VAL A 159 -21.12 15.42 12.26
N SER A 160 -22.35 15.91 12.38
CA SER A 160 -23.56 15.10 12.49
C SER A 160 -24.62 15.57 11.51
N ASP A 161 -25.66 14.76 11.31
CA ASP A 161 -26.79 15.12 10.44
C ASP A 161 -27.61 16.31 10.99
N LEU A 162 -27.39 16.72 12.25
CA LEU A 162 -28.00 17.92 12.84
C LEU A 162 -27.24 19.21 12.48
N ASP A 163 -26.03 19.09 11.92
CA ASP A 163 -25.18 20.22 11.54
C ASP A 163 -25.40 20.64 10.08
N VAL A 164 -26.43 20.11 9.42
CA VAL A 164 -26.79 20.47 8.04
C VAL A 164 -26.96 21.98 7.94
N ASP A 165 -26.23 22.57 7.00
CA ASP A 165 -26.19 24.01 6.71
C ASP A 165 -25.74 24.89 7.89
N ARG A 166 -25.07 24.30 8.88
CA ARG A 166 -24.44 25.01 9.99
C ARG A 166 -22.94 25.15 9.75
N TYR A 167 -22.42 26.31 10.11
CA TYR A 167 -20.98 26.61 10.09
C TYR A 167 -20.28 25.97 11.29
N TYR A 168 -20.34 24.64 11.37
CA TYR A 168 -19.58 23.83 12.32
C TYR A 168 -18.46 23.10 11.61
N CYS A 169 -17.32 22.94 12.27
CA CYS A 169 -16.21 22.20 11.71
C CYS A 169 -15.49 21.34 12.75
N VAL A 170 -14.77 20.34 12.27
CA VAL A 170 -13.83 19.54 13.05
C VAL A 170 -12.45 19.82 12.50
N VAL A 171 -11.48 20.09 13.36
CA VAL A 171 -10.11 20.41 12.95
C VAL A 171 -9.18 19.22 13.18
N GLY A 172 -8.20 19.06 12.28
CA GLY A 172 -7.10 18.13 12.47
C GLY A 172 -6.17 18.51 13.63
N ALA A 173 -5.33 17.57 14.04
CA ALA A 173 -4.43 17.75 15.18
C ALA A 173 -3.39 18.88 14.97
N ASP A 174 -2.80 18.97 13.78
CA ASP A 174 -1.77 19.97 13.48
C ASP A 174 -2.36 21.39 13.47
N LEU A 175 -3.58 21.52 12.94
CA LEU A 175 -4.37 22.76 12.98
C LEU A 175 -4.74 23.15 14.41
N ALA A 176 -5.21 22.19 15.22
CA ALA A 176 -5.50 22.44 16.63
C ALA A 176 -4.26 22.90 17.39
N ASP A 177 -3.10 22.31 17.12
CA ASP A 177 -1.83 22.72 17.73
C ASP A 177 -1.39 24.11 17.25
N ALA A 178 -1.59 24.44 15.97
CA ALA A 178 -1.35 25.79 15.45
C ALA A 178 -2.24 26.83 16.14
N MET A 179 -3.53 26.52 16.35
CA MET A 179 -4.45 27.38 17.09
C MET A 179 -4.00 27.57 18.54
N ARG A 180 -3.56 26.50 19.23
CA ARG A 180 -3.01 26.58 20.60
C ARG A 180 -1.78 27.47 20.67
N ARG A 181 -0.83 27.32 19.73
CA ARG A 181 0.36 28.19 19.63
C ARG A 181 0.00 29.66 19.41
N ASN A 182 -1.13 29.93 18.76
CA ASN A 182 -1.66 31.27 18.55
C ASN A 182 -2.41 31.86 19.76
N GLY A 183 -2.52 31.11 20.87
CA GLY A 183 -3.10 31.55 22.14
C GLY A 183 -4.52 31.05 22.41
N ALA A 184 -4.98 30.02 21.70
CA ALA A 184 -6.30 29.42 21.95
C ALA A 184 -6.27 28.49 23.18
N ASP A 185 -6.83 28.93 24.30
CA ASP A 185 -6.94 28.12 25.52
C ASP A 185 -7.88 26.91 25.35
N ARG A 186 -8.94 27.09 24.54
CA ARG A 186 -9.92 26.05 24.24
C ARG A 186 -10.17 26.00 22.74
N ILE A 187 -9.96 24.84 22.13
CA ILE A 187 -10.17 24.64 20.69
C ILE A 187 -11.64 24.35 20.37
N VAL A 188 -12.28 23.42 21.09
CA VAL A 188 -13.71 23.17 20.93
C VAL A 188 -14.50 24.39 21.42
N GLY A 189 -15.34 24.94 20.55
CA GLY A 189 -16.08 26.19 20.73
C GLY A 189 -15.38 27.42 20.18
N ALA A 190 -14.12 27.31 19.75
CA ALA A 190 -13.41 28.42 19.11
C ALA A 190 -13.92 28.68 17.70
N LEU A 191 -13.73 29.91 17.23
CA LEU A 191 -14.00 30.30 15.85
C LEU A 191 -12.73 30.12 15.02
N ILE A 192 -12.85 29.47 13.88
CA ILE A 192 -11.81 29.37 12.86
C ILE A 192 -12.36 29.93 11.54
N GLU A 193 -11.56 30.74 10.88
CA GLU A 193 -11.85 31.29 9.56
C GLU A 193 -11.25 30.34 8.52
N VAL A 194 -12.08 29.88 7.59
CA VAL A 194 -11.75 28.97 6.50
C VAL A 194 -12.09 29.71 5.21
N ASP A 195 -11.05 30.12 4.47
CA ASP A 195 -11.12 31.18 3.46
C ASP A 195 -11.86 32.42 3.99
N GLU A 196 -13.05 32.70 3.49
CA GLU A 196 -13.84 33.90 3.85
C GLU A 196 -14.97 33.59 4.84
N ALA A 197 -15.11 32.34 5.29
CA ALA A 197 -16.22 31.92 6.15
C ALA A 197 -15.75 31.51 7.55
N LEU A 198 -16.56 31.87 8.55
CA LEU A 198 -16.27 31.61 9.95
C LEU A 198 -17.02 30.36 10.44
N PHE A 199 -16.27 29.40 10.96
CA PHE A 199 -16.79 28.15 11.51
C PHE A 199 -16.55 28.05 13.02
N ILE A 200 -17.48 27.41 13.72
CA ILE A 200 -17.31 27.05 15.13
C ILE A 200 -16.74 25.62 15.18
N VAL A 201 -15.61 25.46 15.86
CA VAL A 201 -14.98 24.15 16.03
C VAL A 201 -15.78 23.30 17.02
N VAL A 202 -16.36 22.18 16.58
CA VAL A 202 -17.13 21.25 17.42
C VAL A 202 -16.34 20.01 17.84
N GLY A 203 -15.19 19.77 17.22
CA GLY A 203 -14.33 18.65 17.55
C GLY A 203 -12.89 18.84 17.06
N VAL A 204 -12.01 18.04 17.63
CA VAL A 204 -10.59 17.94 17.26
C VAL A 204 -10.28 16.47 17.02
N LEU A 205 -9.70 16.16 15.86
CA LEU A 205 -9.26 14.80 15.57
C LEU A 205 -8.03 14.43 16.40
N GLU A 206 -7.93 13.16 16.74
CA GLU A 206 -6.69 12.59 17.28
C GLU A 206 -5.63 12.56 16.18
N GLY A 207 -4.42 13.02 16.50
CA GLY A 207 -3.32 13.05 15.55
C GLY A 207 -2.94 11.64 15.13
N ARG A 208 -2.82 11.42 13.83
CA ARG A 208 -2.44 10.12 13.26
C ARG A 208 -1.14 10.22 12.48
N THR A 209 -0.34 9.17 12.48
CA THR A 209 0.76 9.07 11.51
C THR A 209 0.13 8.92 10.13
N GLU A 210 0.38 9.90 9.25
CA GLU A 210 -0.10 9.85 7.88
C GLU A 210 0.40 8.58 7.19
N SER A 211 -0.52 7.75 6.72
CA SER A 211 -0.20 6.50 6.03
C SER A 211 -0.25 6.77 4.54
N TYR A 212 0.93 6.94 3.93
CA TYR A 212 1.11 7.27 2.51
C TYR A 212 0.62 6.19 1.54
N ALA A 213 0.23 5.01 2.04
CA ALA A 213 -0.05 3.83 1.22
C ALA A 213 -1.47 3.78 0.63
N LEU A 214 -2.35 4.70 0.99
CA LEU A 214 -3.77 4.61 0.64
C LEU A 214 -4.19 5.68 -0.38
N PRO A 215 -5.02 5.33 -1.38
CA PRO A 215 -5.58 6.29 -2.34
C PRO A 215 -6.55 7.29 -1.72
N LEU A 216 -6.80 7.19 -0.40
CA LEU A 216 -7.68 8.12 0.29
C LEU A 216 -7.02 9.48 0.55
N GLN A 217 -5.69 9.64 0.42
CA GLN A 217 -4.92 10.91 0.50
C GLN A 217 -5.62 12.06 1.24
N VAL A 218 -6.09 11.80 2.47
CA VAL A 218 -6.62 12.84 3.35
C VAL A 218 -5.57 13.02 4.41
N ASP A 219 -4.78 14.08 4.28
CA ASP A 219 -4.04 14.65 5.40
C ASP A 219 -5.07 15.07 6.45
N ALA A 220 -5.38 14.21 7.42
CA ALA A 220 -6.41 14.54 8.40
C ALA A 220 -5.88 15.48 9.48
N ASN A 221 -4.57 15.51 9.69
CA ASN A 221 -3.97 16.37 10.70
C ASN A 221 -3.98 17.84 10.26
N GLY A 222 -3.75 18.11 8.98
CA GLY A 222 -3.77 19.45 8.38
C GLY A 222 -5.10 19.85 7.72
N SER A 223 -6.15 19.03 7.82
CA SER A 223 -7.46 19.33 7.21
C SER A 223 -8.48 19.94 8.19
N VAL A 224 -9.43 20.69 7.63
CA VAL A 224 -10.69 21.05 8.28
C VAL A 224 -11.83 20.25 7.67
N PHE A 225 -12.65 19.63 8.51
CA PHE A 225 -13.83 18.86 8.10
C PHE A 225 -15.09 19.67 8.38
N VAL A 226 -15.91 19.88 7.34
CA VAL A 226 -17.17 20.64 7.41
C VAL A 226 -18.32 19.78 6.90
N PRO A 227 -19.58 20.06 7.29
CA PRO A 227 -20.73 19.39 6.71
C PRO A 227 -20.73 19.55 5.19
N ILE A 228 -20.96 18.44 4.47
CA ILE A 228 -20.96 18.40 3.00
C ILE A 228 -21.95 19.39 2.37
N THR A 229 -23.00 19.80 3.09
CA THR A 229 -23.95 20.80 2.60
C THR A 229 -23.40 22.22 2.63
N THR A 230 -22.42 22.49 3.50
CA THR A 230 -21.73 23.79 3.59
C THR A 230 -20.51 23.91 2.69
N SER A 231 -19.93 22.79 2.22
CA SER A 231 -18.73 22.82 1.37
C SER A 231 -18.97 23.49 0.02
N GLY A 232 -20.21 23.48 -0.49
CA GLY A 232 -20.59 24.17 -1.73
C GLY A 232 -20.37 25.68 -1.72
N ARG A 233 -20.19 26.29 -0.54
CA ARG A 233 -19.89 27.72 -0.39
C ARG A 233 -18.39 28.01 -0.27
N LEU A 234 -17.58 26.99 0.01
CA LEU A 234 -16.14 27.09 0.19
C LEU A 234 -15.38 26.63 -1.06
N VAL A 235 -15.96 25.70 -1.82
CA VAL A 235 -15.30 25.06 -2.95
C VAL A 235 -15.94 25.55 -4.24
N ALA A 236 -15.14 26.13 -5.14
CA ALA A 236 -15.61 26.73 -6.39
C ALA A 236 -16.27 25.71 -7.35
N ASP A 237 -15.86 24.43 -7.30
CA ASP A 237 -16.50 23.32 -8.01
C ASP A 237 -16.79 22.18 -7.01
N PRO A 238 -17.94 22.21 -6.31
CA PRO A 238 -18.19 21.32 -5.17
C PRO A 238 -18.65 19.91 -5.57
N GLY A 239 -18.11 19.37 -6.67
CA GLY A 239 -18.35 17.99 -7.08
C GLY A 239 -17.84 17.00 -6.04
N ILE A 240 -18.59 15.90 -5.82
CA ILE A 240 -18.10 14.78 -5.02
C ILE A 240 -16.88 14.19 -5.72
N ASP A 241 -15.70 14.28 -5.10
CA ASP A 241 -14.44 13.79 -5.66
C ASP A 241 -14.24 12.30 -5.40
N VAL A 242 -14.64 11.85 -4.20
CA VAL A 242 -14.52 10.47 -3.74
C VAL A 242 -15.76 10.10 -2.93
N ILE A 243 -16.27 8.89 -3.14
CA ILE A 243 -17.14 8.20 -2.18
C ILE A 243 -16.36 7.02 -1.62
N VAL A 244 -16.21 7.01 -0.30
CA VAL A 244 -15.71 5.83 0.42
C VAL A 244 -16.91 5.02 0.86
N ALA A 245 -17.10 3.84 0.27
CA ALA A 245 -18.20 2.96 0.59
C ALA A 245 -17.69 1.70 1.30
N ARG A 246 -18.49 1.18 2.23
CA ARG A 246 -18.24 -0.08 2.93
C ARG A 246 -19.27 -1.11 2.47
N SER A 247 -18.80 -2.22 1.90
CA SER A 247 -19.66 -3.33 1.51
C SER A 247 -20.20 -4.07 2.74
N ARG A 248 -21.39 -4.67 2.60
CA ARG A 248 -22.01 -5.47 3.65
C ARG A 248 -21.27 -6.79 3.84
N ALA A 249 -21.23 -7.30 5.07
CA ALA A 249 -20.61 -8.59 5.36
C ALA A 249 -21.15 -9.72 4.47
N GLY A 250 -20.23 -10.53 3.91
CA GLY A 250 -20.55 -11.65 3.03
C GLY A 250 -20.81 -11.28 1.55
N VAL A 251 -20.79 -9.98 1.21
CA VAL A 251 -20.88 -9.54 -0.19
C VAL A 251 -19.51 -9.64 -0.86
N HIS A 252 -19.46 -10.27 -2.04
CA HIS A 252 -18.26 -10.27 -2.86
C HIS A 252 -18.00 -8.87 -3.42
N HIS A 253 -16.75 -8.41 -3.36
CA HIS A 253 -16.31 -7.11 -3.89
C HIS A 253 -16.78 -6.83 -5.33
N GLU A 254 -16.75 -7.83 -6.22
CA GLU A 254 -17.26 -7.74 -7.60
C GLU A 254 -18.75 -7.37 -7.66
N THR A 255 -19.57 -7.95 -6.77
CA THR A 255 -21.00 -7.63 -6.68
C THR A 255 -21.22 -6.20 -6.23
N ALA A 256 -20.48 -5.74 -5.20
CA ALA A 256 -20.56 -4.35 -4.75
C ALA A 256 -20.18 -3.36 -5.86
N VAL A 257 -19.12 -3.64 -6.62
CA VAL A 257 -18.70 -2.84 -7.77
C VAL A 257 -19.78 -2.80 -8.86
N ALA A 258 -20.36 -3.96 -9.20
CA ALA A 258 -21.40 -4.05 -10.23
C ALA A 258 -22.68 -3.30 -9.84
N ASP A 259 -23.07 -3.38 -8.57
CA ASP A 259 -24.25 -2.72 -8.03
C ASP A 259 -24.09 -1.19 -8.00
N ILE A 260 -22.94 -0.69 -7.52
CA ILE A 260 -22.61 0.74 -7.54
C ILE A 260 -22.62 1.27 -8.98
N ARG A 261 -21.96 0.55 -9.91
CA ARG A 261 -21.91 0.95 -11.32
C ARG A 261 -23.30 0.99 -11.94
N SER A 262 -24.16 0.02 -11.60
CA SER A 262 -25.54 -0.04 -12.07
C SER A 262 -26.41 1.08 -11.49
N TYR A 263 -26.18 1.45 -10.22
CA TYR A 263 -26.86 2.56 -9.57
C TYR A 263 -26.56 3.88 -10.28
N PHE A 264 -25.28 4.25 -10.44
CA PHE A 264 -24.91 5.52 -11.07
C PHE A 264 -25.22 5.56 -12.57
N ARG A 265 -25.14 4.43 -13.29
CA ARG A 265 -25.54 4.38 -14.71
C ARG A 265 -27.00 4.80 -14.94
N ARG A 266 -27.89 4.52 -13.99
CA ARG A 266 -29.31 4.90 -14.08
C ARG A 266 -29.58 6.36 -13.72
N ARG A 267 -28.82 6.94 -12.79
CA ARG A 267 -29.03 8.33 -12.32
C ARG A 267 -28.22 9.37 -13.08
N SER A 268 -27.04 8.99 -13.55
CA SER A 268 -26.10 9.88 -14.24
C SER A 268 -25.65 9.24 -15.56
N PRO A 269 -26.51 9.23 -16.59
CA PRO A 269 -26.13 8.70 -17.90
C PRO A 269 -24.91 9.44 -18.46
N GLY A 270 -23.89 8.70 -18.88
CA GLY A 270 -22.63 9.26 -19.38
C GLY A 270 -21.56 9.54 -18.32
N LEU A 271 -21.86 9.33 -17.03
CA LEU A 271 -20.86 9.39 -15.96
C LEU A 271 -20.03 8.11 -15.95
N GLU A 272 -18.73 8.24 -16.19
CA GLU A 272 -17.76 7.17 -16.03
C GLU A 272 -17.13 7.22 -14.64
N LEU A 273 -17.13 6.06 -13.98
CA LEU A 273 -16.61 5.88 -12.63
C LEU A 273 -15.43 4.93 -12.63
N ASP A 274 -14.39 5.35 -11.91
CA ASP A 274 -13.29 4.52 -11.47
C ASP A 274 -13.66 3.96 -10.08
N ILE A 275 -14.00 2.67 -10.04
CA ILE A 275 -14.38 1.98 -8.82
C ILE A 275 -13.25 1.02 -8.47
N VAL A 276 -12.55 1.29 -7.39
CA VAL A 276 -11.38 0.53 -6.96
C VAL A 276 -11.65 -0.09 -5.60
N THR A 277 -11.39 -1.39 -5.48
CA THR A 277 -11.51 -2.10 -4.20
C THR A 277 -10.15 -2.24 -3.54
N ALA A 278 -10.11 -2.39 -2.21
CA ALA A 278 -8.85 -2.64 -1.49
C ALA A 278 -8.10 -3.87 -2.06
N LYS A 279 -8.83 -4.94 -2.39
CA LYS A 279 -8.27 -6.17 -2.97
C LYS A 279 -7.62 -5.94 -4.33
N GLU A 280 -8.27 -5.16 -5.19
CA GLU A 280 -7.72 -4.85 -6.52
C GLU A 280 -6.47 -4.01 -6.42
N LEU A 281 -6.43 -3.06 -5.47
CA LEU A 281 -5.24 -2.25 -5.25
C LEU A 281 -4.05 -3.08 -4.74
N ILE A 282 -4.28 -3.99 -3.79
CA ILE A 282 -3.27 -4.95 -3.34
C ILE A 282 -2.75 -5.76 -4.53
N ALA A 283 -3.65 -6.31 -5.35
CA ALA A 283 -3.26 -7.12 -6.51
C ALA A 283 -2.42 -6.32 -7.53
N ARG A 284 -2.76 -5.03 -7.76
CA ARG A 284 -1.97 -4.14 -8.63
C ARG A 284 -0.57 -3.89 -8.06
N MET A 285 -0.47 -3.66 -6.74
CA MET A 285 0.83 -3.49 -6.05
C MET A 285 1.66 -4.78 -6.10
N GLU A 286 1.04 -5.94 -5.88
CA GLU A 286 1.70 -7.25 -5.95
C GLU A 286 2.26 -7.52 -7.35
N ALA A 287 1.47 -7.26 -8.40
CA ALA A 287 1.90 -7.40 -9.79
C ALA A 287 3.07 -6.47 -10.12
N GLN A 288 3.04 -5.22 -9.64
CA GLN A 288 4.14 -4.28 -9.82
C GLN A 288 5.42 -4.73 -9.11
N MET A 289 5.31 -5.25 -7.88
CA MET A 289 6.45 -5.79 -7.14
C MET A 289 7.02 -7.06 -7.78
N GLU A 290 6.18 -7.89 -8.39
CA GLU A 290 6.62 -9.07 -9.14
C GLU A 290 7.49 -8.66 -10.35
N ILE A 291 7.06 -7.63 -11.10
CA ILE A 291 7.84 -7.09 -12.23
C ILE A 291 9.21 -6.58 -11.77
N PHE A 292 9.27 -5.84 -10.66
CA PHE A 292 10.55 -5.38 -10.11
C PHE A 292 11.43 -6.54 -9.64
N THR A 293 10.83 -7.53 -8.96
CA THR A 293 11.55 -8.74 -8.53
C THR A 293 12.16 -9.47 -9.73
N LEU A 294 11.42 -9.61 -10.82
CA LEU A 294 11.90 -10.25 -12.04
C LEU A 294 13.00 -9.44 -12.73
N LEU A 295 12.84 -8.13 -12.86
CA LEU A 295 13.84 -7.25 -13.47
C LEU A 295 15.16 -7.30 -12.70
N LEU A 296 15.11 -7.13 -11.38
CA LEU A 296 16.32 -7.13 -10.57
C LEU A 296 16.89 -8.55 -10.42
N GLY A 297 16.07 -9.60 -10.41
CA GLY A 297 16.53 -10.98 -10.51
C GLY A 297 17.29 -11.26 -11.81
N ALA A 298 16.79 -10.75 -12.94
CA ALA A 298 17.48 -10.82 -14.23
C ALA A 298 18.83 -10.08 -14.19
N VAL A 299 18.86 -8.84 -13.71
CA VAL A 299 20.11 -8.08 -13.57
C VAL A 299 21.09 -8.77 -12.62
N GLY A 300 20.63 -9.24 -11.46
CA GLY A 300 21.45 -9.94 -10.47
C GLY A 300 22.03 -11.26 -11.01
N SER A 301 21.24 -12.02 -11.76
CA SER A 301 21.71 -13.24 -12.41
C SER A 301 22.78 -12.97 -13.49
N ILE A 302 22.63 -11.91 -14.30
CA ILE A 302 23.65 -11.46 -15.25
C ILE A 302 24.93 -11.04 -14.50
N SER A 303 24.82 -10.26 -13.42
CA SER A 303 25.97 -9.84 -12.62
C SER A 303 26.70 -11.03 -11.98
N LEU A 304 25.98 -12.07 -11.56
CA LEU A 304 26.60 -13.29 -11.03
C LEU A 304 27.33 -14.07 -12.11
N ILE A 305 26.75 -14.16 -13.32
CA ILE A 305 27.40 -14.80 -14.47
C ILE A 305 28.67 -14.04 -14.87
N VAL A 306 28.61 -12.71 -14.99
CA VAL A 306 29.75 -11.89 -15.42
C VAL A 306 30.82 -11.79 -14.32
N GLY A 307 30.42 -11.67 -13.05
CA GLY A 307 31.34 -11.60 -11.91
C GLY A 307 31.98 -12.94 -11.53
N GLY A 308 31.42 -14.05 -12.03
CA GLY A 308 31.97 -15.41 -11.86
C GLY A 308 32.98 -15.84 -12.94
N ILE A 309 33.14 -15.05 -14.02
CA ILE A 309 34.11 -15.29 -15.11
C ILE A 309 35.46 -14.63 -14.80
#